data_AF-A0A554JDM0-F1
#
_entry.id   AF-A0A554JDM0-F1
#
_cell.length_a   1.000
_cell.length_b   1.000
_cell.length_c   1.000
_cell.angle_alpha   90.00
_cell.angle_beta   90.00
_cell.angle_gamma   90.00
#
_symmetry.space_group_name_H-M   'P 1'
#
loop_
_entity.id
_entity.type
_entity.pdbx_description
1 polymer ?
#
loop_
_entity_poly.entity_id
_entity_poly.type
_entity_poly.pdbx_seq_one_letter_code
_entity_poly.pdbx_strand_id
1 'polypeptide(L)'
;MSNEIIPPSARNISREKLQLIVLVAVVLLFALILIWGIFSGLALGKAKSTYRQVDNINTALQYYYKDQDRYPTADQFNNQKILVPYYMQSMPTPESAGSGACSNIKDFVYSQKTPKTFSLQFCMNAKANGLSGGVHILTEQSLQ
;
A
#
# COMPACT_ATOMS: atom_id res chain seq x y z
N MET A 1 -56.21 -31.20 36.28
CA MET A 1 -55.01 -30.41 36.57
C MET A 1 -54.64 -29.63 35.32
N SER A 2 -55.16 -28.41 35.18
CA SER A 2 -54.84 -27.54 34.03
C SER A 2 -53.76 -26.56 34.48
N ASN A 3 -52.60 -26.61 33.83
CA ASN A 3 -51.47 -25.73 34.07
C ASN A 3 -51.70 -24.41 33.34
N GLU A 4 -51.79 -23.31 34.08
CA GLU A 4 -51.90 -21.96 33.53
C GLU A 4 -50.53 -21.48 33.05
N ILE A 5 -50.36 -21.36 31.73
CA ILE A 5 -49.15 -20.82 31.12
C ILE A 5 -49.22 -19.30 31.23
N ILE A 6 -48.52 -18.73 32.21
CA ILE A 6 -48.40 -17.29 32.41
C ILE A 6 -47.61 -16.70 31.22
N PRO A 7 -48.17 -15.75 30.44
CA PRO A 7 -47.44 -15.12 29.36
C PRO A 7 -46.36 -14.16 29.91
N PRO A 8 -45.19 -14.04 29.25
CA PRO A 8 -44.16 -13.12 29.69
C PRO A 8 -44.63 -11.67 29.55
N SER A 9 -44.63 -10.96 30.68
CA SER A 9 -44.92 -9.53 30.80
C SER A 9 -44.03 -8.71 29.84
N ALA A 10 -44.66 -8.00 28.90
CA ALA A 10 -44.02 -7.03 28.03
C ALA A 10 -43.49 -5.86 28.87
N ARG A 11 -42.18 -5.87 29.15
CA ARG A 11 -41.50 -4.83 29.91
C ARG A 11 -41.53 -3.52 29.11
N ASN A 12 -42.31 -2.53 29.56
CA ASN A 12 -42.32 -1.19 28.99
C ASN A 12 -40.92 -0.56 29.08
N ILE A 13 -40.21 -0.51 27.95
CA ILE A 13 -38.91 0.14 27.84
C ILE A 13 -39.15 1.65 27.98
N SER A 14 -38.55 2.30 28.98
CA SER A 14 -38.66 3.77 29.12
C SER A 14 -38.01 4.47 27.92
N ARG A 15 -38.54 5.62 27.49
CA ARG A 15 -38.07 6.36 26.31
C ARG A 15 -36.56 6.63 26.34
N GLU A 16 -36.00 6.92 27.51
CA GLU A 16 -34.55 7.09 27.74
C GLU A 16 -33.73 5.85 27.35
N LYS A 17 -34.21 4.65 27.72
CA LYS A 17 -33.55 3.38 27.36
C LYS A 17 -33.63 3.12 25.86
N LEU A 18 -34.75 3.47 25.23
CA LEU A 18 -34.92 3.34 23.79
C LEU A 18 -33.96 4.26 23.03
N GLN A 19 -33.83 5.53 23.46
CA GLN A 19 -32.90 6.49 22.86
C GLN A 19 -31.45 6.02 22.98
N LEU A 20 -31.06 5.50 24.15
CA LEU A 20 -29.72 4.96 24.35
C LEU A 20 -29.43 3.74 23.45
N ILE A 21 -30.39 2.82 23.33
CA ILE A 21 -30.25 1.63 22.46
C ILE A 21 -30.10 2.06 20.99
N VAL A 22 -30.92 3.00 20.52
CA VAL A 22 -30.85 3.50 19.15
C VAL A 22 -29.52 4.18 18.88
N LEU A 23 -29.04 5.01 19.81
CA LEU A 23 -27.76 5.70 19.68
C LEU A 23 -26.60 4.70 19.52
N VAL A 24 -26.54 3.68 20.39
CA VAL A 24 -25.49 2.65 20.32
C VAL A 24 -25.59 1.86 19.01
N ALA A 25 -26.80 1.49 18.58
CA ALA A 25 -27.00 0.78 17.32
C ALA A 25 -26.48 1.58 16.11
N VAL A 26 -26.76 2.89 16.05
CA VAL A 26 -26.28 3.76 14.97
C VAL A 26 -24.75 3.91 15.00
N VAL A 27 -24.15 4.07 16.18
CA VAL A 27 -22.69 4.17 16.33
C VAL A 27 -22.00 2.89 15.86
N LEU A 28 -22.53 1.72 16.23
CA LEU A 28 -21.98 0.44 15.77
C LEU A 28 -22.10 0.27 14.26
N LEU A 29 -23.25 0.62 13.68
CA LEU A 29 -23.43 0.59 12.22
C LEU A 29 -22.43 1.50 11.51
N PHE A 30 -22.24 2.72 12.01
CA PHE A 30 -21.29 3.67 11.43
C PHE A 30 -19.85 3.18 11.53
N ALA A 31 -19.46 2.63 12.69
CA ALA A 31 -18.13 2.06 12.89
C ALA A 31 -17.84 0.92 11.90
N LEU A 32 -18.79 0.01 11.67
CA LEU A 32 -18.63 -1.09 10.71
C LEU A 32 -18.36 -0.58 9.30
N ILE A 33 -19.10 0.45 8.85
CA ILE A 33 -18.91 1.05 7.51
C ILE A 33 -17.53 1.72 7.41
N LEU A 34 -17.11 2.46 8.44
CA LEU A 34 -15.82 3.15 8.46
C LEU A 34 -14.64 2.18 8.39
N ILE A 35 -14.69 1.07 9.13
CA ILE A 35 -13.61 0.09 9.18
C ILE A 35 -13.28 -0.41 7.77
N TRP A 36 -14.29 -0.80 6.99
CA TRP A 36 -14.12 -1.25 5.61
C TRP A 36 -13.54 -0.15 4.71
N GLY A 37 -14.01 1.09 4.85
CA GLY A 37 -13.51 2.23 4.09
C GLY A 37 -12.04 2.55 4.38
N ILE A 38 -11.64 2.53 5.66
CA ILE A 38 -10.28 2.85 6.10
C ILE A 38 -9.28 1.82 5.59
N PHE A 39 -9.59 0.52 5.69
CA PHE A 39 -8.69 -0.53 5.21
C PHE A 39 -8.44 -0.42 3.69
N SER A 40 -9.49 -0.15 2.91
CA SER A 40 -9.36 0.08 1.47
C SER A 40 -8.54 1.33 1.13
N GLY A 41 -8.81 2.45 1.83
CA GLY A 41 -8.10 3.71 1.64
C GLY A 41 -6.61 3.62 1.98
N LEU A 42 -6.24 2.92 3.06
CA LEU A 42 -4.85 2.71 3.45
C LEU A 42 -4.09 1.86 2.42
N ALA A 43 -4.71 0.80 1.91
CA ALA A 43 -4.08 -0.05 0.88
C ALA A 43 -3.79 0.75 -0.40
N LEU A 44 -4.73 1.60 -0.83
CA LEU A 44 -4.56 2.50 -1.97
C LEU A 44 -3.48 3.58 -1.71
N GLY A 45 -3.47 4.15 -0.51
CA GLY A 45 -2.49 5.15 -0.11
C GLY A 45 -1.05 4.61 -0.16
N LYS A 46 -0.84 3.41 0.38
CA LYS A 46 0.46 2.71 0.31
C LYS A 46 0.89 2.44 -1.13
N ALA A 47 -0.01 1.93 -1.97
CA ALA A 47 0.30 1.67 -3.38
C ALA A 47 0.70 2.96 -4.13
N LYS A 48 0.00 4.08 -3.89
CA LYS A 48 0.37 5.39 -4.45
C LYS A 48 1.72 5.90 -3.92
N SER A 49 2.02 5.69 -2.64
CA SER A 49 3.32 6.03 -2.05
C SER A 49 4.44 5.26 -2.75
N THR A 50 4.32 3.93 -2.85
CA THR A 50 5.30 3.08 -3.55
C THR A 50 5.50 3.51 -5.00
N TYR A 51 4.42 3.79 -5.73
CA TYR A 51 4.52 4.27 -7.11
C TYR A 51 5.34 5.56 -7.22
N ARG A 52 5.09 6.55 -6.35
CA ARG A 52 5.86 7.81 -6.34
C ARG A 52 7.32 7.58 -5.97
N GLN A 53 7.61 6.64 -5.07
CA GLN A 53 8.98 6.29 -4.70
C GLN A 53 9.73 5.70 -5.91
N VAL A 54 9.09 4.79 -6.65
CA VAL A 54 9.63 4.20 -7.88
C VAL A 54 9.85 5.26 -8.97
N ASP A 55 8.89 6.18 -9.13
CA ASP A 55 9.00 7.28 -10.10
C ASP A 55 10.14 8.25 -9.76
N ASN A 56 10.35 8.53 -8.47
CA ASN A 56 11.50 9.30 -8.01
C ASN A 56 12.82 8.58 -8.29
N ILE A 57 12.89 7.26 -8.04
CA ILE A 57 14.07 6.44 -8.37
C ILE A 57 14.33 6.46 -9.88
N ASN A 58 13.27 6.30 -10.70
CA ASN A 58 13.37 6.34 -12.15
C ASN A 58 14.00 7.67 -12.61
N THR A 59 13.45 8.79 -12.14
CA THR A 59 13.94 10.12 -12.46
C THR A 59 15.41 10.30 -12.07
N ALA A 60 15.80 9.81 -10.89
CA ALA A 60 17.19 9.86 -10.44
C ALA A 60 18.13 9.00 -11.29
N LEU A 61 17.70 7.81 -11.69
CA LEU A 61 18.44 6.94 -12.60
C LEU A 61 18.65 7.62 -13.97
N GLN A 62 17.63 8.32 -14.48
CA GLN A 62 17.74 9.06 -15.73
C GLN A 62 18.73 10.22 -15.64
N TYR A 63 18.74 10.96 -14.52
CA TYR A 63 19.75 12.00 -14.29
C TYR A 63 21.16 11.42 -14.17
N TYR A 64 21.32 10.31 -13.44
CA TYR A 64 22.61 9.61 -13.35
C TYR A 64 23.10 9.16 -14.73
N TYR A 65 22.21 8.61 -15.57
CA TYR A 65 22.53 8.22 -16.94
C TYR A 65 22.99 9.42 -17.77
N LYS A 66 22.30 10.56 -17.65
CA LYS A 66 22.68 11.80 -18.35
C LYS A 66 24.08 12.28 -18.00
N ASP A 67 24.51 12.11 -16.75
CA ASP A 67 25.80 12.60 -16.28
C ASP A 67 26.95 11.60 -16.49
N GLN A 68 26.67 10.30 -16.47
CA GLN A 68 27.70 9.24 -16.50
C GLN A 68 27.68 8.41 -17.80
N ASP A 69 26.72 8.66 -18.70
CA ASP A 69 26.40 7.86 -19.90
C ASP A 69 26.21 6.35 -19.60
N ARG A 70 25.82 6.03 -18.35
CA ARG A 70 25.55 4.68 -17.88
C ARG A 70 24.64 4.69 -16.66
N TYR A 71 23.89 3.61 -16.46
CA TYR A 71 23.20 3.33 -15.21
C TYR A 71 24.15 2.78 -14.13
N PRO A 72 23.82 2.92 -12.84
CA PRO A 72 24.64 2.37 -11.76
C PRO A 72 24.63 0.83 -11.78
N THR A 73 25.71 0.22 -11.31
CA THR A 73 25.74 -1.24 -11.07
C THR A 73 24.87 -1.61 -9.87
N ALA A 74 24.52 -2.89 -9.73
CA ALA A 74 23.74 -3.35 -8.58
C ALA A 74 24.44 -3.08 -7.24
N ASP A 75 25.76 -3.14 -7.20
CA ASP A 75 26.55 -2.77 -6.01
C ASP A 75 26.49 -1.26 -5.72
N GLN A 76 26.63 -0.43 -6.76
CA GLN A 76 26.55 1.04 -6.64
C GLN A 76 25.16 1.50 -6.19
N PHE A 77 24.12 0.81 -6.64
CA PHE A 77 22.74 1.11 -6.26
C PHE A 77 22.44 0.67 -4.82
N ASN A 78 22.74 -0.58 -4.46
CA ASN A 78 22.32 -1.16 -3.18
C ASN A 78 23.26 -0.79 -2.02
N ASN A 79 24.57 -0.94 -2.21
CA ASN A 79 25.55 -0.80 -1.13
C ASN A 79 26.08 0.64 -1.03
N GLN A 80 26.46 1.23 -2.17
CA GLN A 80 27.05 2.57 -2.20
C GLN A 80 25.99 3.67 -2.23
N LYS A 81 24.73 3.32 -2.54
CA LYS A 81 23.58 4.24 -2.66
C LYS A 81 23.92 5.51 -3.45
N ILE A 82 24.59 5.33 -4.59
CA ILE A 82 25.21 6.44 -5.34
C ILE A 82 24.22 7.52 -5.83
N LEU A 83 22.92 7.20 -5.87
CA LEU A 83 21.86 8.14 -6.20
C LEU A 83 21.63 9.19 -5.10
N VAL A 84 22.03 8.91 -3.86
CA VAL A 84 21.86 9.78 -2.69
C VAL A 84 23.23 10.28 -2.25
N PRO A 85 23.41 11.58 -1.96
CA PRO A 85 22.42 12.67 -1.96
C PRO A 85 22.28 13.40 -3.30
N TYR A 86 23.02 13.00 -4.33
CA TYR A 86 23.24 13.81 -5.54
C TYR A 86 22.01 13.92 -6.45
N TYR A 87 21.23 12.85 -6.58
CA TYR A 87 20.06 12.77 -7.47
C TYR A 87 18.74 12.56 -6.70
N MET A 88 18.82 12.16 -5.43
CA MET A 88 17.70 12.02 -4.50
C MET A 88 18.14 12.39 -3.09
N GLN A 89 17.23 12.96 -2.30
CA GLN A 89 17.51 13.31 -0.90
C GLN A 89 17.74 12.10 0.00
N SER A 90 17.01 11.01 -0.24
CA SER A 90 17.09 9.77 0.53
C SER A 90 16.62 8.58 -0.31
N MET A 91 17.17 7.40 -0.03
CA MET A 91 16.73 6.17 -0.67
C MET A 91 15.37 5.77 -0.07
N PRO A 92 14.30 5.68 -0.87
CA PRO A 92 13.01 5.30 -0.35
C PRO A 92 13.03 3.84 0.10
N THR A 93 12.36 3.57 1.22
CA THR A 93 12.15 2.21 1.72
C THR A 93 10.76 1.74 1.33
N PRO A 94 10.62 0.60 0.67
CA PRO A 94 9.31 0.11 0.25
C PRO A 94 8.42 -0.12 1.47
N GLU A 95 7.25 0.51 1.45
CA GLU A 95 6.27 0.39 2.52
C GLU A 95 5.52 -0.95 2.40
N SER A 96 6.13 -2.00 2.97
CA SER A 96 5.60 -3.36 3.20
C SER A 96 5.98 -4.42 2.15
N ALA A 97 6.60 -5.50 2.65
CA ALA A 97 6.51 -6.81 2.04
C ALA A 97 5.03 -7.16 1.83
N GLY A 98 4.61 -7.35 0.59
CA GLY A 98 3.21 -7.59 0.30
C GLY A 98 2.77 -9.01 0.64
N SER A 99 1.52 -9.17 1.06
CA SER A 99 0.89 -10.49 1.18
C SER A 99 0.55 -11.05 -0.22
N GLY A 100 0.66 -12.36 -0.42
CA GLY A 100 0.31 -13.02 -1.69
C GLY A 100 1.41 -12.91 -2.75
N ALA A 101 1.10 -12.37 -3.93
CA ALA A 101 2.01 -12.29 -5.09
C ALA A 101 3.35 -11.56 -4.79
N CYS A 102 3.37 -10.77 -3.73
CA CYS A 102 4.54 -10.01 -3.28
C CYS A 102 5.28 -10.63 -2.09
N SER A 103 4.92 -11.84 -1.67
CA SER A 103 5.54 -12.51 -0.52
C SER A 103 7.05 -12.72 -0.70
N ASN A 104 7.53 -12.77 -1.95
CA ASN A 104 8.93 -13.00 -2.29
C ASN A 104 9.73 -11.71 -2.53
N ILE A 105 9.07 -10.55 -2.54
CA ILE A 105 9.69 -9.25 -2.86
C ILE A 105 9.39 -8.30 -1.71
N LYS A 106 10.38 -8.13 -0.85
CA LYS A 106 10.30 -7.23 0.31
C LYS A 106 10.89 -5.87 0.02
N ASP A 107 11.88 -5.83 -0.87
CA ASP A 107 12.67 -4.66 -1.21
C ASP A 107 12.61 -4.34 -2.71
N PHE A 108 13.07 -3.13 -3.07
CA PHE A 108 13.32 -2.78 -4.46
C PHE A 108 14.49 -3.62 -5.00
N VAL A 109 14.21 -4.50 -5.95
CA VAL A 109 15.24 -5.38 -6.53
C VAL A 109 15.76 -4.75 -7.81
N TYR A 110 16.95 -4.17 -7.73
CA TYR A 110 17.63 -3.56 -8.86
C TYR A 110 18.60 -4.53 -9.52
N SER A 111 18.55 -4.61 -10.85
CA SER A 111 19.50 -5.36 -11.68
C SER A 111 19.88 -4.54 -12.91
N GLN A 112 21.15 -4.64 -13.29
CA GLN A 112 21.68 -4.03 -14.51
C GLN A 112 22.22 -5.14 -15.41
N LYS A 113 21.68 -5.25 -16.64
CA LYS A 113 22.18 -6.22 -17.64
C LYS A 113 23.30 -5.63 -18.49
N THR A 114 23.15 -4.36 -18.87
CA THR A 114 24.17 -3.62 -19.62
C THR A 114 24.30 -2.21 -19.03
N PRO A 115 25.39 -1.48 -19.31
CA PRO A 115 25.54 -0.09 -18.85
C PRO A 115 24.36 0.82 -19.25
N LYS A 116 23.60 0.46 -20.28
CA LYS A 116 22.49 1.25 -20.82
C LYS A 116 21.09 0.70 -20.50
N THR A 117 20.99 -0.42 -19.79
CA THR A 117 19.70 -1.05 -19.45
C THR A 117 19.63 -1.39 -17.98
N PHE A 118 18.46 -1.18 -17.38
CA PHE A 118 18.23 -1.56 -15.99
C PHE A 118 16.85 -2.18 -15.83
N SER A 119 16.69 -2.92 -14.75
CA SER A 119 15.43 -3.48 -14.32
C SER A 119 15.30 -3.22 -12.82
N LEU A 120 14.25 -2.52 -12.43
CA LEU A 120 13.89 -2.29 -11.04
C LEU A 120 12.55 -2.96 -10.77
N GLN A 121 12.60 -4.05 -10.03
CA GLN A 121 11.42 -4.80 -9.64
C GLN A 121 10.90 -4.30 -8.30
N PHE A 122 9.59 -4.12 -8.22
CA PHE A 122 8.90 -3.66 -7.03
C PHE A 122 7.52 -4.31 -6.90
N CYS A 123 6.90 -4.17 -5.74
CA CYS A 123 5.56 -4.67 -5.48
C CYS A 123 4.60 -3.54 -5.08
N MET A 124 3.36 -3.65 -5.51
CA MET A 124 2.24 -2.85 -5.03
C MET A 124 1.15 -3.73 -4.41
N ASN A 125 0.66 -3.36 -3.23
CA ASN A 125 -0.36 -4.14 -2.51
C ASN A 125 -1.80 -3.88 -2.99
N ALA A 126 -2.02 -2.85 -3.81
CA ALA A 126 -3.33 -2.48 -4.32
C ALA A 126 -3.20 -1.80 -5.69
N LYS A 127 -4.32 -1.68 -6.40
CA LYS A 127 -4.39 -0.97 -7.67
C LYS A 127 -4.10 0.52 -7.45
N ALA A 128 -3.10 1.07 -8.11
CA ALA A 128 -2.86 2.52 -8.13
C ALA A 128 -2.27 2.97 -9.46
N ASN A 129 -2.61 4.20 -9.86
CA ASN A 129 -2.16 4.85 -11.10
C ASN A 129 -2.31 3.99 -12.39
N GLY A 130 -3.38 3.20 -12.48
CA GLY A 130 -3.65 2.32 -13.62
C GLY A 130 -3.05 0.92 -13.52
N LEU A 131 -2.10 0.68 -12.60
CA LEU A 131 -1.47 -0.61 -12.36
C LEU A 131 -2.30 -1.43 -11.37
N SER A 132 -2.41 -2.73 -11.62
CA SER A 132 -2.98 -3.69 -10.66
C SER A 132 -2.11 -3.81 -9.41
N GLY A 133 -2.66 -4.38 -8.33
CA GLY A 133 -1.79 -4.87 -7.25
C GLY A 133 -0.98 -6.07 -7.76
N GLY A 134 0.28 -6.16 -7.35
CA GLY A 134 1.17 -7.23 -7.77
C GLY A 134 2.61 -6.78 -7.94
N VAL A 135 3.38 -7.64 -8.59
CA VAL A 135 4.78 -7.41 -8.90
C VAL A 135 4.89 -6.69 -10.24
N HIS A 136 5.66 -5.61 -10.26
CA HIS A 136 5.89 -4.78 -11.42
C HIS A 136 7.37 -4.57 -11.65
N ILE A 137 7.73 -4.28 -12.90
CA ILE A 137 9.11 -4.08 -13.32
C ILE A 137 9.19 -2.75 -14.06
N LEU A 138 10.03 -1.85 -13.54
CA LEU A 138 10.42 -0.63 -14.23
C LEU A 138 11.68 -0.91 -15.06
N THR A 139 11.61 -0.57 -16.34
CA THR A 139 12.78 -0.55 -17.24
C THR A 139 13.06 0.88 -17.71
N GLU A 140 14.15 1.07 -18.45
CA GLU A 140 14.56 2.37 -18.97
C GLU A 140 13.55 3.01 -19.95
N GLN A 141 12.66 2.21 -20.54
CA GLN A 141 11.69 2.66 -21.55
C GLN A 141 10.27 2.80 -20.99
N SER A 142 9.89 1.99 -20.01
CA SER A 142 8.51 1.93 -19.54
C SER A 142 8.35 1.14 -18.25
N LEU A 143 7.24 1.40 -17.55
CA LEU A 143 6.76 0.60 -16.44
C LEU A 143 5.90 -0.57 -16.96
N GLN A 144 6.20 -1.80 -16.52
CA GLN A 144 5.52 -3.05 -16.92
C GLN A 144 4.82 -3.72 -15.74
#